data_AF-W2QUU2-F1
#
_entry.id   AF-W2QUU2-F1
#
_cell.length_a   1.000
_cell.length_b   1.000
_cell.length_c   1.000
_cell.angle_alpha   90.00
_cell.angle_beta   90.00
_cell.angle_gamma   90.00
#
_symmetry.space_group_name_H-M   'P 1'
#
loop_
_entity.id
_entity.type
_entity.pdbx_description
1 polymer ?
#
loop_
_entity_poly.entity_id
_entity_poly.type
_entity_poly.pdbx_seq_one_letter_code
_entity_poly.pdbx_strand_id
1 'polypeptide(L)'
;MQWQGRPRWRRCCLLARAQRALPGVKNRVALKRGFSSAPDISDVQSVVNTSREKGLAFEAQVVTLMESLNCELQATRQSRDGGIDHQGSWTLPDLAVEVVTQCKNESKPVGVQYVREFHGVLNFFPSTTVGLFASASGYSLYAQRFFLRMTHPAILCSVDIDSGRLTSFLLNDRAQTLLPKLTVGSSFMNQEHALVLTYGDKILG
;
A
#
# COMPACT_ATOMS: atom_id res chain seq x y z
N MET A 1 32.99 39.26 16.76
CA MET A 1 33.47 37.92 16.35
C MET A 1 32.44 36.91 16.82
N GLN A 2 31.92 35.93 16.09
CA GLN A 2 31.94 35.54 14.68
C GLN A 2 30.71 34.61 14.53
N TRP A 3 29.89 34.83 13.51
CA TRP A 3 28.82 33.92 13.08
C TRP A 3 29.40 32.84 12.16
N GLN A 4 29.10 31.55 12.40
CA GLN A 4 29.28 30.44 11.46
C GLN A 4 28.25 29.33 11.81
N GLY A 5 27.55 28.64 10.91
CA GLY A 5 27.51 28.66 9.46
C GLY A 5 26.37 27.74 8.98
N ARG A 6 25.59 28.18 7.98
CA ARG A 6 24.58 27.36 7.30
C ARG A 6 25.19 26.69 6.07
N PRO A 7 24.86 25.43 5.73
CA PRO A 7 25.25 24.86 4.45
C PRO A 7 24.33 25.38 3.33
N ARG A 8 24.98 25.93 2.32
CA ARG A 8 24.45 26.44 1.06
C ARG A 8 24.60 25.33 0.02
N TRP A 9 23.49 24.76 -0.47
CA TRP A 9 23.52 23.87 -1.63
C TRP A 9 22.77 24.45 -2.82
N ARG A 10 23.39 24.23 -3.97
CA ARG A 10 23.42 25.09 -5.15
C ARG A 10 22.27 24.77 -6.11
N ARG A 11 21.74 25.82 -6.74
CA ARG A 11 20.97 25.75 -7.96
C ARG A 11 21.84 25.14 -9.07
N CYS A 12 21.31 24.15 -9.78
CA CYS A 12 21.80 23.79 -11.11
C CYS A 12 20.59 23.85 -12.06
N CYS A 13 20.49 24.97 -12.78
CA CYS A 13 19.70 25.05 -14.01
C CYS A 13 20.59 24.53 -15.14
N LEU A 14 20.11 23.57 -15.92
CA LEU A 14 20.59 23.36 -17.28
C LEU A 14 19.40 23.07 -18.19
N LEU A 15 19.35 23.88 -19.23
CA LEU A 15 18.33 24.02 -20.25
C LEU A 15 18.47 22.96 -21.36
N ALA A 16 17.38 22.85 -22.11
CA ALA A 16 17.24 22.33 -23.47
C ALA A 16 17.19 20.79 -23.59
N ARG A 17 16.24 20.21 -24.31
CA ARG A 17 15.80 20.52 -25.68
C ARG A 17 14.36 20.07 -25.96
N ALA A 18 13.63 20.90 -26.70
CA ALA A 18 12.38 20.56 -27.36
C ALA A 18 12.62 19.63 -28.57
N GLN A 19 11.78 18.61 -28.74
CA GLN A 19 11.55 17.98 -30.04
C GLN A 19 10.04 17.80 -30.26
N ARG A 20 9.58 18.45 -31.33
CA ARG A 20 8.23 18.39 -31.89
C ARG A 20 8.04 17.04 -32.57
N ALA A 21 6.93 16.35 -32.31
CA ALA A 21 6.47 15.25 -33.14
C ALA A 21 5.39 15.77 -34.11
N LEU A 22 5.62 15.55 -35.41
CA LEU A 22 4.69 15.82 -36.51
C LEU A 22 3.71 14.64 -36.70
N PRO A 23 2.55 14.87 -37.33
CA PRO A 23 1.45 13.89 -37.40
C PRO A 23 1.64 12.90 -38.57
N GLY A 24 1.51 11.61 -38.29
CA GLY A 24 1.60 10.52 -39.27
C GLY A 24 0.24 9.99 -39.71
N VAL A 25 -0.16 10.37 -40.92
CA VAL A 25 -0.84 9.61 -41.99
C VAL A 25 -2.05 8.71 -41.62
N LYS A 26 -3.20 9.12 -42.18
CA LYS A 26 -4.45 8.37 -42.31
C LYS A 26 -4.30 7.27 -43.37
N ASN A 27 -4.67 6.03 -43.05
CA ASN A 27 -5.05 5.03 -44.05
C ASN A 27 -6.52 4.66 -43.86
N ARG A 28 -7.35 5.11 -44.81
CA ARG A 28 -8.67 4.56 -45.09
C ARG A 28 -8.47 3.30 -45.93
N VAL A 29 -9.02 2.18 -45.49
CA VAL A 29 -9.43 1.10 -46.38
C VAL A 29 -10.83 0.70 -45.97
N ALA A 30 -11.79 0.94 -46.87
CA ALA A 30 -13.11 0.35 -46.83
C ALA A 30 -13.15 -0.70 -47.93
N LEU A 31 -13.53 -1.95 -47.61
CA LEU A 31 -14.72 -2.61 -48.16
C LEU A 31 -14.84 -4.09 -47.75
N LYS A 32 -16.11 -4.47 -47.60
CA LYS A 32 -16.77 -5.74 -47.94
C LYS A 32 -16.88 -6.86 -46.89
N ARG A 33 -18.12 -7.33 -46.86
CA ARG A 33 -18.77 -8.32 -46.00
C ARG A 33 -18.34 -9.74 -46.40
N GLY A 34 -18.29 -10.64 -45.42
CA GLY A 34 -18.29 -12.09 -45.62
C GLY A 34 -18.80 -12.76 -44.35
N PHE A 35 -19.97 -13.40 -44.43
CA PHE A 35 -20.54 -14.28 -43.41
C PHE A 35 -19.98 -15.71 -43.59
N SER A 36 -20.03 -16.51 -42.50
CA SER A 36 -19.78 -17.98 -42.39
C SER A 36 -18.33 -18.46 -42.62
N SER A 37 -17.73 -19.41 -41.89
CA SER A 37 -18.12 -20.27 -40.75
C SER A 37 -16.90 -21.13 -40.35
N ALA A 38 -16.54 -21.23 -39.06
CA ALA A 38 -15.92 -22.40 -38.41
C ALA A 38 -15.59 -22.06 -36.93
N PRO A 39 -15.85 -22.95 -35.95
CA PRO A 39 -15.40 -22.77 -34.58
C PRO A 39 -14.01 -23.37 -34.44
N ASP A 40 -12.98 -22.54 -34.30
CA ASP A 40 -11.65 -23.02 -33.94
C ASP A 40 -11.45 -22.90 -32.43
N ILE A 41 -11.13 -24.04 -31.82
CA ILE A 41 -10.98 -24.26 -30.40
C ILE A 41 -9.53 -23.89 -30.05
N SER A 42 -9.35 -22.76 -29.37
CA SER A 42 -8.30 -22.54 -28.35
C SER A 42 -8.28 -21.08 -27.88
N ASP A 43 -9.40 -20.59 -27.35
CA ASP A 43 -9.34 -19.43 -26.45
C ASP A 43 -8.76 -19.90 -25.12
N VAL A 44 -7.44 -19.85 -25.02
CA VAL A 44 -6.76 -19.70 -23.72
C VAL A 44 -7.32 -18.42 -23.13
N GLN A 45 -8.35 -18.55 -22.29
CA GLN A 45 -8.98 -17.45 -21.57
C GLN A 45 -7.90 -16.78 -20.72
N SER A 46 -7.27 -15.75 -21.25
CA SER A 46 -6.58 -14.76 -20.47
C SER A 46 -7.64 -14.15 -19.56
N VAL A 47 -7.71 -14.61 -18.32
CA VAL A 47 -8.65 -14.10 -17.33
C VAL A 47 -8.35 -12.60 -17.20
N VAL A 48 -9.19 -11.77 -17.82
CA VAL A 48 -9.09 -10.32 -17.70
C VAL A 48 -9.63 -9.98 -16.33
N ASN A 49 -8.80 -10.19 -15.30
CA ASN A 49 -9.10 -9.74 -13.94
C ASN A 49 -9.28 -8.23 -14.01
N THR A 50 -10.52 -7.79 -13.80
CA THR A 50 -10.85 -6.36 -13.71
C THR A 50 -10.04 -5.71 -12.61
N SER A 51 -9.78 -4.41 -12.70
CA SER A 51 -9.07 -3.67 -11.65
C SER A 51 -9.74 -3.84 -10.28
N ARG A 52 -11.07 -3.99 -10.26
CA ARG A 52 -11.86 -4.26 -9.07
C ARG A 52 -11.55 -5.64 -8.48
N GLU A 53 -11.54 -6.70 -9.29
CA GLU A 53 -11.21 -8.06 -8.81
C GLU A 53 -9.78 -8.13 -8.26
N LYS A 54 -8.83 -7.45 -8.90
CA LYS A 54 -7.45 -7.35 -8.38
C LYS A 54 -7.38 -6.59 -7.04
N GLY A 55 -8.22 -5.57 -6.86
CA GLY A 55 -8.36 -4.86 -5.59
C GLY A 55 -8.88 -5.78 -4.49
N LEU A 56 -10.02 -6.45 -4.75
CA LEU A 56 -10.64 -7.38 -3.81
C LEU A 56 -9.73 -8.56 -3.44
N ALA A 57 -8.97 -9.10 -4.40
CA ALA A 57 -8.01 -10.16 -4.13
C ALA A 57 -6.87 -9.69 -3.21
N PHE A 58 -6.38 -8.45 -3.42
CA PHE A 58 -5.37 -7.85 -2.56
C PHE A 58 -5.89 -7.54 -1.16
N GLU A 59 -7.12 -7.03 -1.05
CA GLU A 59 -7.81 -6.82 0.22
C GLU A 59 -7.90 -8.13 1.02
N ALA A 60 -8.35 -9.22 0.38
CA ALA A 60 -8.42 -10.53 1.02
C ALA A 60 -7.03 -11.05 1.46
N GLN A 61 -5.99 -10.84 0.65
CA GLN A 61 -4.63 -11.22 0.99
C GLN A 61 -4.11 -10.46 2.22
N VAL A 62 -4.41 -9.16 2.33
CA VAL A 62 -4.06 -8.36 3.51
C VAL A 62 -4.78 -8.87 4.76
N VAL A 63 -6.06 -9.26 4.64
CA VAL A 63 -6.80 -9.88 5.76
C VAL A 63 -6.12 -11.16 6.22
N THR A 64 -5.84 -12.10 5.31
CA THR A 64 -5.17 -13.36 5.67
C THR A 64 -3.79 -13.13 6.32
N LEU A 65 -3.03 -12.17 5.82
CA LEU A 65 -1.76 -11.79 6.42
C LEU A 65 -1.95 -11.25 7.85
N MET A 66 -2.90 -10.35 8.06
CA MET A 66 -3.15 -9.77 9.38
C MET A 66 -3.71 -10.81 10.36
N GLU A 67 -4.55 -11.74 9.89
CA GLU A 67 -5.03 -12.88 10.70
C GLU A 67 -3.87 -13.73 11.20
N SER A 68 -2.86 -14.00 10.35
CA SER A 68 -1.64 -14.72 10.77
C SER A 68 -0.85 -13.99 11.87
N LEU A 69 -1.04 -12.67 12.00
CA LEU A 69 -0.42 -11.83 13.02
C LEU A 69 -1.33 -11.63 14.26
N ASN A 70 -2.36 -12.48 14.44
CA ASN A 70 -3.38 -12.37 15.48
C ASN A 70 -4.21 -11.07 15.40
N CYS A 71 -4.42 -10.55 14.18
CA CYS A 71 -5.30 -9.42 13.93
C CYS A 71 -6.53 -9.87 13.13
N GLU A 72 -7.69 -9.79 13.76
CA GLU A 72 -8.97 -10.14 13.14
C GLU A 72 -9.52 -8.90 12.44
N LEU A 73 -9.77 -8.98 11.13
CA LEU A 73 -10.28 -7.89 10.31
C LEU A 73 -11.58 -8.31 9.63
N GLN A 74 -12.57 -7.42 9.64
CA GLN A 74 -13.84 -7.63 8.95
C GLN A 74 -14.04 -6.54 7.90
N ALA A 75 -14.47 -6.94 6.71
CA ALA A 75 -14.76 -6.01 5.62
C ALA A 75 -15.87 -5.03 6.03
N THR A 76 -15.63 -3.74 5.81
CA THR A 76 -16.62 -2.71 6.13
C THR A 76 -17.63 -2.58 4.99
N ARG A 77 -18.86 -2.18 5.33
CA ARG A 77 -19.90 -1.95 4.32
C ARG A 77 -19.64 -0.60 3.67
N GLN A 78 -19.05 -0.62 2.47
CA GLN A 78 -18.73 0.46 1.50
C GLN A 78 -19.50 1.81 1.51
N SER A 79 -20.64 1.91 2.19
CA SER A 79 -21.57 3.04 2.07
C SER A 79 -21.25 4.28 2.90
N ARG A 80 -20.34 4.29 3.90
CA ARG A 80 -20.16 5.49 4.78
C ARG A 80 -18.74 5.75 5.31
N ASP A 81 -17.76 4.97 4.88
CA ASP A 81 -16.56 4.71 5.69
C ASP A 81 -15.38 5.59 5.26
N GLY A 82 -15.58 6.47 4.28
CA GLY A 82 -14.57 7.41 3.80
C GLY A 82 -13.38 6.76 3.06
N GLY A 83 -13.44 5.45 2.77
CA GLY A 83 -12.36 4.70 2.14
C GLY A 83 -11.63 3.71 3.05
N ILE A 84 -12.21 3.36 4.20
CA ILE A 84 -11.80 2.17 4.96
C ILE A 84 -12.32 0.91 4.27
N ASP A 85 -11.46 -0.11 4.17
CA ASP A 85 -11.81 -1.41 3.59
C ASP A 85 -12.13 -2.46 4.66
N HIS A 86 -11.40 -2.43 5.78
CA HIS A 86 -11.64 -3.34 6.92
C HIS A 86 -11.51 -2.63 8.26
N GLN A 87 -12.22 -3.16 9.26
CA GLN A 87 -12.12 -2.77 10.65
C GLN A 87 -12.10 -4.02 11.52
N GLY A 88 -11.37 -3.97 12.64
CA GLY A 88 -11.35 -5.06 13.60
C GLY A 88 -10.43 -4.78 14.77
N SER A 89 -9.82 -5.84 15.30
CA SER A 89 -8.97 -5.76 16.49
C SER A 89 -7.66 -6.53 16.28
N TRP A 90 -6.59 -6.01 16.86
CA TRP A 90 -5.30 -6.67 16.92
C TRP A 90 -5.03 -7.09 18.35
N THR A 91 -5.04 -8.41 18.57
CA THR A 91 -4.82 -9.01 19.89
C THR A 91 -3.34 -9.31 20.06
N LEU A 92 -2.66 -8.49 20.86
CA LEU A 92 -1.28 -8.65 21.27
C LEU A 92 -1.24 -9.30 22.66
N PRO A 93 -0.10 -9.89 23.08
CA PRO A 93 -0.02 -10.66 24.33
C PRO A 93 -0.53 -9.97 25.61
N ASP A 94 -0.43 -8.64 25.69
CA ASP A 94 -0.83 -7.84 26.85
C ASP A 94 -1.74 -6.65 26.50
N LEU A 95 -2.13 -6.51 25.22
CA LEU A 95 -2.89 -5.37 24.74
C LEU A 95 -3.79 -5.78 23.56
N ALA A 96 -5.02 -5.31 23.54
CA ALA A 96 -5.87 -5.35 22.36
C ALA A 96 -6.10 -3.92 21.85
N VAL A 97 -5.84 -3.70 20.56
CA VAL A 97 -6.08 -2.39 19.92
C VAL A 97 -7.07 -2.54 18.79
N GLU A 98 -7.89 -1.51 18.57
CA GLU A 98 -8.72 -1.44 17.37
C GLU A 98 -7.85 -1.09 16.16
N VAL A 99 -8.13 -1.74 15.03
CA VAL A 99 -7.43 -1.51 13.78
C VAL A 99 -8.42 -1.18 12.67
N VAL A 100 -8.09 -0.15 11.90
CA VAL A 100 -8.80 0.19 10.65
C VAL A 100 -7.82 0.15 9.51
N THR A 101 -8.24 -0.38 8.37
CA THR A 101 -7.34 -0.61 7.24
C THR A 101 -7.82 0.04 5.96
N GLN A 102 -6.87 0.47 5.15
CA GLN A 102 -7.09 0.85 3.76
C GLN A 102 -6.04 0.16 2.88
N CYS A 103 -6.48 -0.46 1.80
CA CYS A 103 -5.70 -1.26 0.89
C CYS A 103 -5.60 -0.57 -0.46
N LYS A 104 -4.40 -0.60 -1.06
CA LYS A 104 -4.15 0.00 -2.35
C LYS A 104 -3.30 -0.89 -3.25
N ASN A 105 -3.97 -1.53 -4.21
CA ASN A 105 -3.32 -2.30 -5.27
C ASN A 105 -3.09 -1.42 -6.50
N GLU A 106 -1.95 -0.75 -6.56
CA GLU A 106 -1.48 0.01 -7.72
C GLU A 106 -0.10 -0.48 -8.17
N SER A 107 0.18 -0.39 -9.46
CA SER A 107 1.49 -0.74 -10.02
C SER A 107 2.59 0.27 -9.69
N LYS A 108 2.22 1.49 -9.29
CA LYS A 108 3.15 2.57 -8.92
C LYS A 108 3.10 2.83 -7.43
N PRO A 109 4.23 3.21 -6.80
CA PRO A 109 4.26 3.53 -5.39
C PRO A 109 3.21 4.57 -5.00
N VAL A 110 2.56 4.34 -3.86
CA VAL A 110 1.48 5.18 -3.35
C VAL A 110 1.96 6.60 -3.09
N GLY A 111 1.23 7.55 -3.68
CA GLY A 111 1.45 8.98 -3.53
C GLY A 111 1.00 9.54 -2.19
N VAL A 112 1.53 10.70 -1.82
CA VAL A 112 1.17 11.40 -0.57
C VAL A 112 -0.31 11.76 -0.47
N GLN A 113 -1.01 11.90 -1.60
CA GLN A 113 -2.44 12.22 -1.63
C GLN A 113 -3.27 11.15 -0.91
N TYR A 114 -3.11 9.87 -1.26
CA TYR A 114 -3.86 8.77 -0.64
C TYR A 114 -3.61 8.69 0.86
N VAL A 115 -2.35 8.87 1.26
CA VAL A 115 -1.95 8.85 2.67
C VAL A 115 -2.54 10.03 3.46
N ARG A 116 -2.79 11.19 2.81
CA ARG A 116 -3.49 12.33 3.41
C ARG A 116 -4.99 12.08 3.55
N GLU A 117 -5.60 11.49 2.53
CA GLU A 117 -7.01 11.12 2.54
C GLU A 117 -7.26 10.13 3.70
N PHE A 118 -6.42 9.09 3.81
CA PHE A 118 -6.46 8.15 4.92
C PHE A 118 -6.32 8.83 6.29
N HIS A 119 -5.33 9.72 6.46
CA HIS A 119 -5.18 10.47 7.70
C HIS A 119 -6.40 11.35 8.03
N GLY A 120 -7.06 11.90 7.00
CA GLY A 120 -8.32 12.63 7.17
C GLY A 120 -9.43 11.73 7.73
N VAL A 121 -9.50 10.48 7.25
CA VAL A 121 -10.45 9.47 7.73
C VAL A 121 -10.14 9.02 9.16
N LEU A 122 -8.85 8.86 9.51
CA LEU A 122 -8.44 8.47 10.86
C LEU A 122 -8.89 9.46 11.94
N ASN A 123 -9.10 10.74 11.62
CA ASN A 123 -9.60 11.73 12.58
C ASN A 123 -11.03 11.45 13.08
N PHE A 124 -11.79 10.58 12.41
CA PHE A 124 -13.12 10.14 12.89
C PHE A 124 -13.04 8.96 13.86
N PHE A 125 -11.85 8.38 14.04
CA PHE A 125 -11.61 7.28 14.96
C PHE A 125 -10.93 7.78 16.25
N PRO A 126 -11.09 7.03 17.35
CA PRO A 126 -10.35 7.32 18.58
C PRO A 126 -8.83 7.35 18.38
N SER A 127 -8.13 8.18 19.15
CA SER A 127 -6.66 8.24 19.12
C SER A 127 -5.94 6.96 19.59
N THR A 128 -6.70 5.96 20.06
CA THR A 128 -6.22 4.62 20.43
C THR A 128 -6.34 3.61 19.29
N THR A 129 -7.05 3.95 18.22
CA THR A 129 -7.21 3.10 17.04
C THR A 129 -5.98 3.23 16.14
N VAL A 130 -5.46 2.09 15.68
CA VAL A 130 -4.30 2.04 14.77
C VAL A 130 -4.79 2.01 13.33
N GLY A 131 -4.38 2.99 12.54
CA GLY A 131 -4.60 3.00 11.10
C GLY A 131 -3.55 2.19 10.36
N LEU A 132 -3.93 1.16 9.60
CA LEU A 132 -3.01 0.40 8.75
C LEU A 132 -3.30 0.70 7.29
N PHE A 133 -2.32 1.28 6.59
CA PHE A 133 -2.40 1.45 5.14
C PHE A 133 -1.56 0.35 4.51
N ALA A 134 -2.16 -0.48 3.66
CA ALA A 134 -1.49 -1.56 2.93
C ALA A 134 -1.32 -1.21 1.46
N SER A 135 -0.15 -1.50 0.90
CA SER A 135 0.12 -1.29 -0.53
C SER A 135 0.90 -2.44 -1.17
N ALA A 136 0.54 -2.78 -2.41
CA ALA A 136 1.27 -3.77 -3.19
C ALA A 136 2.63 -3.27 -3.72
N SER A 137 2.78 -1.96 -3.98
CA SER A 137 3.95 -1.36 -4.64
C SER A 137 4.75 -0.41 -3.75
N GLY A 138 4.41 -0.37 -2.45
CA GLY A 138 5.04 0.49 -1.48
C GLY A 138 4.70 1.97 -1.64
N TYR A 139 5.57 2.84 -1.13
CA TYR A 139 5.24 4.24 -0.91
C TYR A 139 6.31 5.17 -1.47
N SER A 140 5.86 6.27 -2.08
CA SER A 140 6.75 7.37 -2.43
C SER A 140 7.44 7.95 -1.19
N LEU A 141 8.64 8.51 -1.38
CA LEU A 141 9.38 9.19 -0.31
C LEU A 141 8.56 10.32 0.35
N TYR A 142 7.74 11.03 -0.44
CA TYR A 142 6.88 12.09 0.07
C TYR A 142 5.73 11.55 0.92
N ALA A 143 5.18 10.38 0.58
CA ALA A 143 4.16 9.71 1.38
C ALA A 143 4.74 9.27 2.74
N GLN A 144 5.91 8.62 2.75
CA GLN A 144 6.58 8.19 4.00
C GLN A 144 6.91 9.39 4.90
N ARG A 145 7.45 10.48 4.34
CA ARG A 145 7.74 11.72 5.09
C ARG A 145 6.50 12.40 5.65
N PHE A 146 5.36 12.28 5.00
CA PHE A 146 4.09 12.78 5.54
C PHE A 146 3.59 11.86 6.65
N PHE A 147 3.63 10.55 6.43
CA PHE A 147 3.23 9.52 7.39
C PHE A 147 3.95 9.64 8.73
N LEU A 148 5.27 9.81 8.72
CA LEU A 148 6.06 9.98 9.95
C LEU A 148 5.65 11.22 10.78
N ARG A 149 4.94 12.19 10.19
CA ARG A 149 4.47 13.40 10.87
C ARG A 149 2.97 13.37 11.23
N MET A 150 2.28 12.26 10.94
CA MET A 150 0.87 12.12 11.31
C MET A 150 0.67 12.16 12.82
N THR A 151 -0.48 12.66 13.25
CA THR A 151 -0.84 12.76 14.68
C THR A 151 -1.62 11.56 15.20
N HIS A 152 -2.19 10.74 14.30
CA HIS A 152 -2.86 9.48 14.64
C HIS A 152 -1.87 8.29 14.60
N PRO A 153 -2.01 7.29 15.48
CA PRO A 153 -1.24 6.05 15.38
C PRO A 153 -1.51 5.37 14.04
N ALA A 154 -0.46 5.17 13.25
CA ALA A 154 -0.62 4.55 11.96
C ALA A 154 0.60 3.70 11.58
N ILE A 155 0.36 2.78 10.65
CA ILE A 155 1.32 1.82 10.11
C ILE A 155 1.20 1.85 8.58
N LEU A 156 2.34 1.92 7.90
CA LEU A 156 2.43 1.61 6.48
C LEU A 156 2.99 0.20 6.33
N CYS A 157 2.29 -0.67 5.59
CA CYS A 157 2.81 -1.98 5.25
C CYS A 157 2.79 -2.20 3.73
N SER A 158 3.80 -2.92 3.26
CA SER A 158 3.86 -3.36 1.86
C SER A 158 3.79 -4.86 1.81
N VAL A 159 2.89 -5.38 0.98
CA VAL A 159 2.62 -6.80 0.83
C VAL A 159 2.93 -7.17 -0.61
N ASP A 160 3.80 -8.14 -0.81
CA ASP A 160 4.06 -8.68 -2.12
C ASP A 160 2.89 -9.54 -2.59
N ILE A 161 2.37 -9.27 -3.78
CA ILE A 161 1.16 -9.95 -4.29
C ILE A 161 1.43 -11.43 -4.54
N ASP A 162 2.63 -11.76 -5.04
CA ASP A 162 2.94 -13.12 -5.46
C ASP A 162 3.22 -14.04 -4.26
N SER A 163 3.99 -13.56 -3.28
CA SER A 163 4.32 -14.34 -2.08
C SER A 163 3.31 -14.18 -0.93
N GLY A 164 2.50 -13.12 -0.93
CA GLY A 164 1.63 -12.74 0.19
C GLY A 164 2.38 -12.32 1.46
N ARG A 165 3.68 -12.03 1.36
CA ARG A 165 4.53 -11.71 2.51
C ARG A 165 4.71 -10.21 2.68
N LEU A 166 5.02 -9.81 3.91
CA LEU A 166 5.44 -8.45 4.24
C LEU A 166 6.81 -8.15 3.64
N THR A 167 6.87 -7.10 2.81
CA THR A 167 8.12 -6.54 2.26
C THR A 167 8.55 -5.27 2.95
N SER A 168 7.62 -4.55 3.58
CA SER A 168 7.89 -3.37 4.40
C SER A 168 6.87 -3.25 5.50
N PHE A 169 7.30 -2.80 6.67
CA PHE A 169 6.44 -2.49 7.80
C PHE A 169 7.02 -1.29 8.54
N LEU A 170 6.30 -0.17 8.55
CA LEU A 170 6.77 1.10 9.10
C LEU A 170 5.73 1.67 10.05
N LEU A 171 6.12 1.87 11.30
CA LEU A 171 5.32 2.54 12.32
C LEU A 171 5.67 4.04 12.35
N ASN A 172 4.69 4.89 12.65
CA ASN A 172 4.97 6.28 13.02
C ASN A 172 5.20 6.40 14.54
N ASP A 173 5.68 7.56 14.99
CA ASP A 173 6.00 7.82 16.41
C ASP A 173 4.80 7.55 17.34
N ARG A 174 3.58 7.82 16.86
CA ARG A 174 2.34 7.61 17.61
C ARG A 174 2.00 6.13 17.77
N ALA A 175 2.14 5.35 16.70
CA ALA A 175 2.00 3.89 16.75
C ALA A 175 3.10 3.27 17.60
N GLN A 176 4.35 3.74 17.52
CA GLN A 176 5.43 3.25 18.37
C GLN A 176 5.19 3.55 19.86
N THR A 177 4.59 4.70 20.17
CA THR A 177 4.21 5.04 21.55
C THR A 177 3.10 4.14 22.07
N LEU A 178 2.10 3.83 21.23
CA LEU A 178 0.98 2.96 21.57
C LEU A 178 1.40 1.47 21.65
N LEU A 179 2.32 1.05 20.78
CA LEU A 179 2.80 -0.32 20.62
C LEU A 179 4.33 -0.39 20.85
N PRO A 180 4.83 -0.07 22.05
CA PRO A 180 6.27 0.07 22.30
C PRO A 180 7.05 -1.23 22.16
N LYS A 181 6.37 -2.37 22.33
CA LYS A 181 6.95 -3.71 22.23
C LYS A 181 6.92 -4.27 20.81
N LEU A 182 6.19 -3.63 19.89
CA LEU A 182 6.13 -4.08 18.51
C LEU A 182 7.38 -3.62 17.76
N THR A 183 8.13 -4.58 17.26
CA THR A 183 9.36 -4.35 16.50
C THR A 183 9.37 -5.16 15.22
N VAL A 184 10.01 -4.61 14.19
CA VAL A 184 10.18 -5.26 12.89
C VAL A 184 11.55 -5.93 12.88
N GLY A 185 11.56 -7.25 12.77
CA GLY A 185 12.75 -8.06 12.60
C GLY A 185 12.88 -8.58 11.18
N SER A 186 14.00 -9.23 10.92
CA SER A 186 14.23 -10.01 9.70
C SER A 186 14.61 -11.42 10.09
N SER A 187 13.97 -12.41 9.47
CA SER A 187 14.34 -13.81 9.58
C SER A 187 14.89 -14.29 8.25
N PHE A 188 15.86 -15.20 8.31
CA PHE A 188 16.44 -15.82 7.13
C PHE A 188 15.90 -17.24 7.03
N MET A 189 15.03 -17.50 6.05
CA MET A 189 14.50 -18.84 5.77
C MET A 189 14.75 -19.17 4.31
N ASN A 190 15.28 -20.36 4.04
CA ASN A 190 15.45 -20.90 2.68
C ASN A 190 16.21 -19.97 1.72
N GLN A 191 17.26 -19.31 2.21
CA GLN A 191 18.08 -18.36 1.44
C GLN A 191 17.39 -17.04 1.08
N GLU A 192 16.20 -16.77 1.63
CA GLU A 192 15.46 -15.52 1.45
C GLU A 192 15.32 -14.74 2.77
N HIS A 193 15.38 -13.42 2.67
CA HIS A 193 15.12 -12.51 3.79
C HIS A 193 13.60 -12.27 3.88
N ALA A 194 12.98 -12.71 4.97
CA ALA A 194 11.58 -12.42 5.28
C ALA A 194 11.50 -11.42 6.43
N LEU A 195 10.61 -10.42 6.32
CA LEU A 195 10.26 -9.60 7.47
C LEU A 195 9.41 -10.40 8.44
N VAL A 196 9.72 -10.27 9.73
CA VAL A 196 8.99 -10.90 10.82
C VAL A 196 8.64 -9.82 11.83
N LEU A 197 7.42 -9.85 12.35
CA LEU A 197 7.02 -8.95 13.42
C LEU A 197 7.25 -9.64 14.76
N THR A 198 7.83 -8.92 15.71
CA THR A 198 8.00 -9.40 17.09
C THR A 198 7.31 -8.45 18.04
N TYR A 199 6.75 -9.01 19.12
CA TYR A 199 6.15 -8.26 20.20
C TYR A 199 6.83 -8.64 21.51
N GLY A 200 7.74 -7.77 21.97
CA GLY A 200 8.69 -8.10 23.02
C GLY A 200 9.57 -9.27 22.56
N ASP A 201 9.58 -10.35 23.34
CA ASP A 201 10.39 -11.54 23.05
C ASP A 201 9.67 -12.61 22.22
N LYS A 202 8.44 -12.32 21.76
CA LYS A 202 7.61 -13.27 21.01
C LYS A 202 7.54 -12.87 19.54
N ILE A 203 7.69 -13.83 18.64
CA ILE A 203 7.37 -13.65 17.23
C ILE A 203 5.84 -13.65 17.08
N LEU A 204 5.32 -12.70 16.30
CA LEU A 204 3.93 -12.70 15.85
C LEU A 204 3.86 -13.48 14.54
N GLY A 205 3.02 -14.51 14.49
CA GLY A 205 2.95 -15.48 13.39
C GLY A 205 3.76 -16.73 13.69
#